data_AF-A0A369JYC1-F1
#
_entry.id   AF-A0A369JYC1-F1
#
_cell.length_a   1.000
_cell.length_b   1.000
_cell.length_c   1.000
_cell.angle_alpha   90.00
_cell.angle_beta   90.00
_cell.angle_gamma   90.00
#
_symmetry.space_group_name_H-M   'P 1'
#
loop_
_entity.id
_entity.type
_entity.pdbx_description
1 polymer ?
#
loop_
_entity_poly.entity_id
_entity_poly.type
_entity_poly.pdbx_seq_one_letter_code
_entity_poly.pdbx_strand_id
1 'polypeptide(L)'
;MAEATFYYSGLCSSPRLVYRTGTTPWTKPTGPEAYRELKELRPVFDHKLNTVWRDLGPKVCQLLDSQGVIWTSIDVVRFLKIGEGEAVGPVVLWIGVAPETLLGEDAHTSANGCLNLLKEVDIVDVEVEFRESIYTRSAGPNLLKPVSNLHSTVDVRGPLTPVLGLSIAAQATPHTEGTGGLYIAEDGDSEKVLLITARHVLFPQNEPNVAYPRANTRAPHRVLLLGTKAFDNLLDSIKIRIGHHAVMVELYGRQIEMFRAREAGEDDDDVKKPNRELKKTQSLLDEANEAIEGLERFHGEVKKEWRHPSHRVLGHIARSPPITLSAGAEGFTEDYAVVELDSPKIKKAFQGNVIDLGTKIRPDVFTMKMSPRTDAAPNFVYPADRLLQLRDPISEDLMHHPDMLDNDGESCLLVIKNGNATGVTIGRATGIFSYVREYFSNNTHQTSKEWAILPYDHKSGVFSAPGDSGSIIADGRGRIGGLLTGGAGKMESLDVTYATPFFWLFPRIKENGFPNAHLYPVMA
;
A
#
# COMPACT_ATOMS: atom_id res chain seq x y z
N MET A 1 11.06 35.49 2.86
CA MET A 1 11.24 34.33 3.77
C MET A 1 9.89 33.88 4.32
N ALA A 2 9.38 34.42 5.45
CA ALA A 2 8.18 33.88 6.11
C ALA A 2 6.91 33.86 5.22
N GLU A 3 6.62 34.95 4.50
CA GLU A 3 5.49 34.99 3.56
C GLU A 3 5.61 33.90 2.48
N ALA A 4 6.77 33.80 1.81
CA ALA A 4 7.03 32.81 0.78
C ALA A 4 6.70 31.37 1.21
N THR A 5 6.95 31.03 2.48
CA THR A 5 6.68 29.70 3.04
C THR A 5 5.24 29.49 3.50
N PHE A 6 4.53 30.54 3.92
CA PHE A 6 3.24 30.40 4.62
C PHE A 6 2.04 31.02 3.89
N TYR A 7 2.24 31.72 2.77
CA TYR A 7 1.18 32.41 2.02
C TYR A 7 0.04 31.48 1.52
N TYR A 8 0.36 30.23 1.21
CA TYR A 8 -0.59 29.20 0.77
C TYR A 8 -0.90 28.14 1.85
N SER A 9 -0.83 28.54 3.13
CA SER A 9 -1.28 27.68 4.23
C SER A 9 -2.72 27.23 4.01
N GLY A 10 -3.04 25.96 4.29
CA GLY A 10 -4.36 25.37 4.02
C GLY A 10 -4.42 24.55 2.72
N LEU A 11 -3.57 24.83 1.74
CA LEU A 11 -3.47 23.99 0.53
C LEU A 11 -2.69 22.70 0.81
N CYS A 12 -3.15 21.57 0.28
CA CYS A 12 -2.58 20.24 0.54
C CYS A 12 -1.08 20.10 0.22
N SER A 13 -0.60 20.79 -0.82
CA SER A 13 0.84 20.80 -1.17
C SER A 13 1.62 21.94 -0.51
N SER A 14 0.95 22.89 0.16
CA SER A 14 1.52 24.10 0.78
C SER A 14 2.67 24.71 -0.05
N PRO A 15 2.42 25.08 -1.32
CA PRO A 15 3.47 25.47 -2.26
C PRO A 15 4.15 26.77 -1.80
N ARG A 16 5.41 26.96 -2.21
CA ARG A 16 6.15 28.20 -1.94
C ARG A 16 5.70 29.31 -2.89
N LEU A 17 5.37 30.48 -2.36
CA LEU A 17 5.13 31.70 -3.15
C LEU A 17 6.47 32.26 -3.65
N VAL A 18 6.54 32.52 -4.95
CA VAL A 18 7.68 33.19 -5.61
C VAL A 18 7.41 34.70 -5.73
N TYR A 19 6.22 35.07 -6.24
CA TYR A 19 5.81 36.46 -6.43
C TYR A 19 4.28 36.60 -6.47
N ARG A 20 3.74 37.78 -6.12
CA ARG A 20 2.32 38.12 -6.27
C ARG A 20 2.12 39.60 -6.58
N THR A 21 1.09 39.94 -7.35
CA THR A 21 0.71 41.33 -7.65
C THR A 21 -0.27 41.93 -6.65
N GLY A 22 -0.95 41.10 -5.85
CA GLY A 22 -1.97 41.57 -4.90
C GLY A 22 -1.42 42.54 -3.86
N THR A 23 -2.14 43.63 -3.62
CA THR A 23 -1.64 44.78 -2.82
C THR A 23 -1.89 44.64 -1.33
N THR A 24 -2.73 43.68 -0.90
CA THR A 24 -2.98 43.41 0.53
C THR A 24 -1.67 42.94 1.20
N PRO A 25 -1.19 43.59 2.27
CA PRO A 25 -0.01 43.13 3.00
C PRO A 25 -0.23 41.74 3.61
N TRP A 26 0.80 40.90 3.59
CA TRP A 26 0.77 39.64 4.35
C TRP A 26 1.25 39.90 5.78
N THR A 27 0.39 39.62 6.74
CA THR A 27 0.71 39.78 8.17
C THR A 27 1.23 38.46 8.72
N LYS A 28 2.46 38.47 9.27
CA LYS A 28 3.00 37.31 9.98
C LYS A 28 2.21 37.10 11.29
N PRO A 29 1.65 35.91 11.56
CA PRO A 29 1.03 35.61 12.85
C PRO A 29 2.04 35.75 14.01
N THR A 30 1.63 36.40 15.10
CA THR A 30 2.45 36.66 16.29
C THR A 30 1.65 36.53 17.58
N GLY A 31 2.22 35.89 18.60
CA GLY A 31 1.60 35.70 19.91
C GLY A 31 1.23 34.25 20.22
N PRO A 32 0.56 33.96 21.35
CA PRO A 32 0.14 32.62 21.73
C PRO A 32 -0.90 32.00 20.78
N GLU A 33 -1.74 32.84 20.17
CA GLU A 33 -2.81 32.45 19.24
C GLU A 33 -2.42 32.74 17.77
N ALA A 34 -1.14 32.56 17.44
CA ALA A 34 -0.57 32.83 16.11
C ALA A 34 -0.96 31.79 15.04
N TYR A 35 -2.26 31.54 14.87
CA TYR A 35 -2.78 30.68 13.82
C TYR A 35 -2.45 31.24 12.43
N ARG A 36 -2.20 30.34 11.46
CA ARG A 36 -1.97 30.72 10.06
C ARG A 36 -3.30 30.98 9.39
N GLU A 37 -3.40 32.06 8.61
CA GLU A 37 -4.54 32.27 7.71
C GLU A 37 -4.59 31.11 6.71
N LEU A 38 -5.68 30.34 6.73
CA LEU A 38 -5.86 29.18 5.86
C LEU A 38 -6.61 29.60 4.59
N LYS A 39 -6.11 29.15 3.44
CA LYS A 39 -6.69 29.35 2.12
C LYS A 39 -7.32 28.06 1.59
N GLU A 40 -8.47 28.21 0.93
CA GLU A 40 -9.09 27.16 0.11
C GLU A 40 -9.19 27.63 -1.34
N LEU A 41 -8.93 26.72 -2.29
CA LEU A 41 -9.10 26.99 -3.72
C LEU A 41 -10.58 26.93 -4.11
N ARG A 42 -11.06 27.96 -4.82
CA ARG A 42 -12.41 28.04 -5.37
C ARG A 42 -12.37 28.20 -6.90
N PRO A 43 -13.28 27.55 -7.65
CA PRO A 43 -13.33 27.65 -9.10
C PRO A 43 -13.83 29.02 -9.57
N VAL A 44 -13.52 29.37 -10.82
CA VAL A 44 -13.98 30.62 -11.46
C VAL A 44 -14.97 30.30 -12.56
N PHE A 45 -16.21 30.76 -12.35
CA PHE A 45 -17.30 30.75 -13.33
C PHE A 45 -17.77 32.19 -13.58
N ASP A 46 -18.47 32.38 -14.70
CA ASP A 46 -19.11 33.64 -15.11
C ASP A 46 -18.20 34.88 -15.14
N HIS A 47 -16.88 34.68 -15.25
CA HIS A 47 -15.88 35.74 -15.43
C HIS A 47 -15.58 35.95 -16.92
N LYS A 48 -15.10 37.14 -17.29
CA LYS A 48 -14.73 37.46 -18.68
C LYS A 48 -13.64 36.53 -19.23
N LEU A 49 -12.78 35.97 -18.37
CA LEU A 49 -11.83 34.92 -18.75
C LEU A 49 -12.53 33.67 -19.29
N ASN A 50 -13.69 33.25 -18.77
CA ASN A 50 -14.37 32.03 -19.24
C ASN A 50 -14.73 32.09 -20.74
N THR A 51 -14.88 33.28 -21.35
CA THR A 51 -15.11 33.43 -22.79
C THR A 51 -13.81 33.63 -23.58
N VAL A 52 -12.86 34.45 -23.10
CA VAL A 52 -11.65 34.80 -23.87
C VAL A 52 -10.44 33.87 -23.65
N TRP A 53 -10.47 32.99 -22.65
CA TRP A 53 -9.29 32.19 -22.25
C TRP A 53 -8.77 31.25 -23.36
N ARG A 54 -9.65 30.81 -24.28
CA ARG A 54 -9.25 29.99 -25.43
C ARG A 54 -8.17 30.66 -26.28
N ASP A 55 -8.26 31.97 -26.45
CA ASP A 55 -7.35 32.77 -27.30
C ASP A 55 -6.30 33.51 -26.47
N LEU A 56 -6.62 33.89 -25.23
CA LEU A 56 -5.72 34.57 -24.31
C LEU A 56 -4.69 33.61 -23.67
N GLY A 57 -5.12 32.42 -23.24
CA GLY A 57 -4.25 31.44 -22.56
C GLY A 57 -2.98 31.11 -23.35
N PRO A 58 -3.06 30.79 -24.65
CA PRO A 58 -1.87 30.58 -25.49
C PRO A 58 -0.92 31.78 -25.56
N LYS A 59 -1.42 33.02 -25.51
CA LYS A 59 -0.58 34.23 -25.46
C LYS A 59 0.17 34.35 -24.13
N VAL A 60 -0.48 33.98 -23.01
CA VAL A 60 0.18 33.93 -21.70
C VAL A 60 1.31 32.88 -21.71
N CYS A 61 1.07 31.69 -22.27
CA CYS A 61 2.13 30.68 -22.43
C CYS A 61 3.30 31.23 -23.26
N GLN A 62 3.02 31.80 -24.45
CA GLN A 62 4.05 32.36 -25.35
C GLN A 62 4.85 33.50 -24.73
N LEU A 63 4.21 34.34 -23.90
CA LEU A 63 4.90 35.37 -23.13
C LEU A 63 5.91 34.76 -22.16
N LEU A 64 5.47 33.80 -21.33
CA LEU A 64 6.33 33.12 -20.35
C LEU A 64 7.48 32.37 -21.04
N ASP A 65 7.19 31.68 -22.16
CA ASP A 65 8.20 31.02 -22.99
C ASP A 65 9.22 32.03 -23.54
N SER A 66 8.77 33.19 -24.04
CA SER A 66 9.66 34.23 -24.58
C SER A 66 10.55 34.89 -23.52
N GLN A 67 10.11 34.84 -22.25
CA GLN A 67 10.84 35.34 -21.08
C GLN A 67 11.74 34.27 -20.44
N GLY A 68 11.79 33.05 -20.99
CA GLY A 68 12.59 31.94 -20.47
C GLY A 68 12.06 31.34 -19.17
N VAL A 69 10.80 31.61 -18.81
CA VAL A 69 10.18 31.11 -17.58
C VAL A 69 9.86 29.63 -17.72
N ILE A 70 10.44 28.78 -16.87
CA ILE A 70 10.15 27.34 -16.82
C ILE A 70 8.83 27.13 -16.06
N TRP A 71 7.71 27.45 -16.72
CA TRP A 71 6.36 27.28 -16.17
C TRP A 71 5.90 25.82 -16.24
N THR A 72 5.03 25.43 -15.31
CA THR A 72 4.55 24.05 -15.14
C THR A 72 3.03 23.95 -15.16
N SER A 73 2.29 24.95 -14.66
CA SER A 73 0.84 25.06 -14.82
C SER A 73 0.41 26.53 -14.89
N ILE A 74 -0.76 26.78 -15.48
CA ILE A 74 -1.39 28.11 -15.49
C ILE A 74 -2.86 27.87 -15.15
N ASP A 75 -3.24 28.22 -13.93
CA ASP A 75 -4.56 27.96 -13.37
C ASP A 75 -5.33 29.29 -13.18
N VAL A 76 -6.65 29.31 -13.38
CA VAL A 76 -7.50 30.48 -13.10
C VAL A 76 -8.41 30.14 -11.91
N VAL A 77 -8.14 30.74 -10.75
CA VAL A 77 -8.71 30.34 -9.46
C VAL A 77 -9.14 31.54 -8.62
N ARG A 78 -9.83 31.29 -7.52
CA ARG A 78 -10.01 32.24 -6.40
C ARG A 78 -9.52 31.58 -5.11
N PHE A 79 -9.14 32.39 -4.12
CA PHE A 79 -8.85 31.92 -2.77
C PHE A 79 -9.94 32.39 -1.80
N LEU A 80 -10.55 31.44 -1.08
CA LEU A 80 -11.34 31.74 0.11
C LEU A 80 -10.40 31.76 1.32
N LYS A 81 -10.51 32.78 2.17
CA LYS A 81 -9.87 32.81 3.50
C LYS A 81 -10.82 32.18 4.52
N ILE A 82 -10.35 31.16 5.24
CA ILE A 82 -11.14 30.44 6.26
C ILE A 82 -10.98 31.14 7.62
N GLY A 83 -12.09 31.56 8.22
CA GLY A 83 -12.12 32.26 9.51
C GLY A 83 -13.33 33.20 9.64
N GLU A 84 -13.33 34.07 10.65
CA GLU A 84 -14.37 35.11 10.77
C GLU A 84 -14.30 36.08 9.59
N GLY A 85 -15.42 36.25 8.88
CA GLY A 85 -15.49 37.11 7.69
C GLY A 85 -15.06 36.44 6.38
N GLU A 86 -15.44 35.17 6.16
CA GLU A 86 -15.21 34.38 4.95
C GLU A 86 -15.45 35.18 3.64
N ALA A 87 -14.36 35.73 3.09
CA ALA A 87 -14.36 36.51 1.86
C ALA A 87 -13.64 35.74 0.75
N VAL A 88 -14.33 35.54 -0.37
CA VAL A 88 -13.71 35.02 -1.60
C VAL A 88 -12.89 36.15 -2.24
N GLY A 89 -11.59 35.93 -2.39
CA GLY A 89 -10.66 36.88 -2.99
C GLY A 89 -10.89 37.13 -4.49
N PRO A 90 -10.10 38.04 -5.09
CA PRO A 90 -10.14 38.32 -6.53
C PRO A 90 -9.82 37.08 -7.37
N VAL A 91 -10.08 37.16 -8.68
CA VAL A 91 -9.59 36.13 -9.60
C VAL A 91 -8.07 36.18 -9.63
N VAL A 92 -7.43 35.02 -9.56
CA VAL A 92 -5.98 34.88 -9.62
C VAL A 92 -5.61 34.03 -10.82
N LEU A 93 -4.75 34.58 -11.68
CA LEU A 93 -3.96 33.84 -12.63
C LEU A 93 -2.77 33.22 -11.87
N TRP A 94 -2.91 31.95 -11.53
CA TRP A 94 -2.07 31.23 -10.59
C TRP A 94 -1.08 30.34 -11.33
N ILE A 95 0.12 30.86 -11.54
CA ILE A 95 1.16 30.28 -12.39
C ILE A 95 2.10 29.40 -11.56
N GLY A 96 2.20 28.14 -11.95
CA GLY A 96 3.20 27.20 -11.45
C GLY A 96 4.51 27.35 -12.21
N VAL A 97 5.64 27.35 -11.50
CA VAL A 97 7.00 27.32 -12.07
C VAL A 97 7.85 26.26 -11.40
N ALA A 98 8.84 25.72 -12.11
CA ALA A 98 9.73 24.72 -11.54
C ALA A 98 10.45 25.26 -10.28
N PRO A 99 10.62 24.45 -9.22
CA PRO A 99 11.29 24.91 -8.00
C PRO A 99 12.69 25.43 -8.27
N GLU A 100 13.06 26.54 -7.61
CA GLU A 100 14.38 27.18 -7.72
C GLU A 100 14.76 27.74 -9.12
N THR A 101 13.87 27.72 -10.13
CA THR A 101 14.20 28.18 -11.50
C THR A 101 13.80 29.62 -11.83
N LEU A 102 13.10 30.34 -10.94
CA LEU A 102 12.62 31.70 -11.18
C LEU A 102 12.88 32.61 -9.97
N LEU A 103 13.54 33.75 -10.20
CA LEU A 103 13.77 34.77 -9.18
C LEU A 103 12.58 35.74 -9.08
N GLY A 104 12.44 36.40 -7.93
CA GLY A 104 11.31 37.32 -7.68
C GLY A 104 11.25 38.53 -8.61
N GLU A 105 12.40 38.99 -9.12
CA GLU A 105 12.50 40.13 -10.06
C GLU A 105 12.05 39.74 -11.48
N ASP A 106 12.43 38.55 -11.94
CA ASP A 106 11.97 37.98 -13.21
C ASP A 106 10.48 37.63 -13.15
N ALA A 107 10.01 37.10 -12.02
CA ALA A 107 8.60 36.84 -11.76
C ALA A 107 7.78 38.13 -11.73
N HIS A 108 8.31 39.24 -11.19
CA HIS A 108 7.66 40.56 -11.27
C HIS A 108 7.51 41.05 -12.71
N THR A 109 8.58 40.95 -13.52
CA THR A 109 8.57 41.30 -14.94
C THR A 109 7.54 40.46 -15.72
N SER A 110 7.50 39.16 -15.44
CA SER A 110 6.56 38.20 -16.05
C SER A 110 5.11 38.48 -15.65
N ALA A 111 4.86 38.78 -14.37
CA ALA A 111 3.54 39.15 -13.86
C ALA A 111 2.99 40.43 -14.50
N ASN A 112 3.84 41.46 -14.66
CA ASN A 112 3.46 42.70 -15.34
C ASN A 112 3.12 42.46 -16.82
N GLY A 113 3.87 41.58 -17.51
CA GLY A 113 3.55 41.17 -18.87
C GLY A 113 2.18 40.47 -18.95
N CYS A 114 1.89 39.56 -18.02
CA CYS A 114 0.58 38.89 -17.94
C CYS A 114 -0.55 39.88 -17.68
N LEU A 115 -0.36 40.83 -16.77
CA LEU A 115 -1.32 41.93 -16.50
C LEU A 115 -1.55 42.82 -17.73
N ASN A 116 -0.55 43.05 -18.56
CA ASN A 116 -0.72 43.82 -19.79
C ASN A 116 -1.53 43.06 -20.85
N LEU A 117 -1.28 41.76 -21.03
CA LEU A 117 -2.12 40.89 -21.89
C LEU A 117 -3.59 40.84 -21.42
N LEU A 118 -3.82 40.83 -20.10
CA LEU A 118 -5.17 40.92 -19.51
C LEU A 118 -5.84 42.27 -19.83
N LYS A 119 -5.10 43.38 -19.73
CA LYS A 119 -5.60 44.73 -20.07
C LYS A 119 -5.94 44.90 -21.56
N GLU A 120 -5.20 44.26 -22.47
CA GLU A 120 -5.51 44.30 -23.92
C GLU A 120 -6.92 43.78 -24.25
N VAL A 121 -7.44 42.84 -23.45
CA VAL A 121 -8.81 42.33 -23.55
C VAL A 121 -9.77 42.95 -22.53
N ASP A 122 -9.39 44.08 -21.93
CA ASP A 122 -10.16 44.83 -20.94
C ASP A 122 -10.54 43.95 -19.71
N ILE A 123 -9.53 43.28 -19.15
CA ILE A 123 -9.61 42.55 -17.87
C ILE A 123 -8.63 43.20 -16.89
N VAL A 124 -9.16 43.72 -15.77
CA VAL A 124 -8.41 44.50 -14.78
C VAL A 124 -8.61 44.03 -13.34
N ASP A 125 -9.50 43.05 -13.12
CA ASP A 125 -9.91 42.49 -11.83
C ASP A 125 -9.25 41.14 -11.52
N VAL A 126 -8.08 40.89 -12.12
CA VAL A 126 -7.29 39.66 -12.00
C VAL A 126 -5.92 39.98 -11.41
N GLU A 127 -5.55 39.27 -10.34
CA GLU A 127 -4.19 39.27 -9.81
C GLU A 127 -3.34 38.15 -10.45
N VAL A 128 -2.02 38.29 -10.45
CA VAL A 128 -1.09 37.27 -10.94
C VAL A 128 -0.22 36.81 -9.78
N GLU A 129 -0.15 35.49 -9.56
CA GLU A 129 0.63 34.87 -8.50
C GLU A 129 1.49 33.73 -9.06
N PHE A 130 2.77 33.72 -8.70
CA PHE A 130 3.73 32.66 -9.05
C PHE A 130 4.01 31.75 -7.85
N ARG A 131 3.92 30.44 -8.06
CA ARG A 131 4.24 29.41 -7.06
C ARG A 131 5.27 28.42 -7.59
N GLU A 132 6.09 27.87 -6.70
CA GLU A 132 6.85 26.66 -7.02
C GLU A 132 5.88 25.47 -7.12
N SER A 133 5.87 24.78 -8.26
CA SER A 133 5.11 23.55 -8.48
C SER A 133 5.67 22.73 -9.64
N ILE A 134 5.29 21.45 -9.69
CA ILE A 134 5.62 20.53 -10.78
C ILE A 134 4.33 19.95 -11.34
N TYR A 135 4.17 19.96 -12.66
CA TYR A 135 3.07 19.28 -13.33
C TYR A 135 3.39 17.79 -13.49
N THR A 136 2.77 16.97 -12.65
CA THR A 136 2.93 15.51 -12.68
C THR A 136 1.74 14.86 -13.35
N ARG A 137 1.94 14.31 -14.56
CA ARG A 137 0.99 13.37 -15.16
C ARG A 137 0.93 12.13 -14.27
N SER A 138 -0.24 11.83 -13.72
CA SER A 138 -0.41 10.73 -12.77
C SER A 138 -0.46 9.39 -13.49
N ALA A 139 0.71 8.81 -13.74
CA ALA A 139 0.90 7.41 -14.06
C ALA A 139 1.92 6.85 -13.07
N GLY A 140 1.46 6.12 -12.06
CA GLY A 140 2.36 5.45 -11.13
C GLY A 140 3.09 4.28 -11.81
N PRO A 141 4.24 3.83 -11.27
CA PRO A 141 4.88 2.61 -11.73
C PRO A 141 3.94 1.41 -11.60
N ASN A 142 4.09 0.45 -12.52
CA ASN A 142 3.35 -0.81 -12.48
C ASN A 142 3.90 -1.70 -11.36
N LEU A 143 3.04 -2.57 -10.81
CA LEU A 143 3.49 -3.63 -9.92
C LEU A 143 4.49 -4.54 -10.63
N LEU A 144 5.39 -5.08 -9.82
CA LEU A 144 6.49 -5.90 -10.24
C LEU A 144 6.05 -7.36 -10.30
N LYS A 145 6.63 -8.13 -11.23
CA LYS A 145 6.47 -9.60 -11.22
C LYS A 145 7.14 -10.19 -9.97
N PRO A 146 6.55 -11.25 -9.37
CA PRO A 146 7.26 -12.15 -8.46
C PRO A 146 8.52 -12.71 -9.11
N VAL A 147 9.48 -13.11 -8.28
CA VAL A 147 10.81 -13.55 -8.71
C VAL A 147 11.18 -14.90 -8.12
N SER A 148 12.08 -15.59 -8.84
CA SER A 148 12.73 -16.83 -8.42
C SER A 148 13.34 -16.71 -7.03
N ASN A 149 13.40 -17.85 -6.31
CA ASN A 149 14.12 -18.00 -5.04
C ASN A 149 15.62 -17.59 -5.12
N LEU A 150 16.20 -17.56 -6.33
CA LEU A 150 17.60 -17.17 -6.56
C LEU A 150 17.78 -15.67 -6.85
N HIS A 151 16.71 -14.89 -6.95
CA HIS A 151 16.81 -13.47 -7.28
C HIS A 151 17.15 -12.64 -6.03
N SER A 152 18.16 -11.77 -6.09
CA SER A 152 18.67 -10.99 -4.95
C SER A 152 17.61 -10.21 -4.17
N THR A 153 16.56 -9.73 -4.84
CA THR A 153 15.46 -8.98 -4.21
C THR A 153 14.29 -9.84 -3.69
N VAL A 154 14.36 -11.17 -3.77
CA VAL A 154 13.22 -12.07 -3.45
C VAL A 154 12.61 -11.81 -2.07
N ASP A 155 13.44 -11.55 -1.07
CA ASP A 155 13.02 -11.34 0.32
C ASP A 155 12.25 -10.03 0.57
N VAL A 156 12.38 -9.06 -0.35
CA VAL A 156 11.94 -7.67 -0.17
C VAL A 156 11.06 -7.15 -1.31
N ARG A 157 10.90 -7.92 -2.38
CA ARG A 157 10.10 -7.51 -3.56
C ARG A 157 8.61 -7.65 -3.36
N GLY A 158 8.18 -8.63 -2.55
CA GLY A 158 6.76 -9.00 -2.33
C GLY A 158 5.79 -7.83 -2.20
N PRO A 159 6.05 -6.81 -1.35
CA PRO A 159 5.15 -5.66 -1.15
C PRO A 159 4.92 -4.75 -2.38
N LEU A 160 5.66 -4.96 -3.48
CA LEU A 160 5.48 -4.29 -4.76
C LEU A 160 5.02 -5.24 -5.89
N THR A 161 4.59 -6.47 -5.55
CA THR A 161 4.03 -7.45 -6.49
C THR A 161 2.54 -7.67 -6.22
N PRO A 162 1.71 -8.09 -7.19
CA PRO A 162 0.28 -8.30 -6.97
C PRO A 162 -0.06 -9.60 -6.22
N VAL A 163 0.89 -10.29 -5.59
CA VAL A 163 0.58 -11.45 -4.74
C VAL A 163 -0.22 -11.00 -3.52
N LEU A 164 -1.01 -11.92 -2.95
CA LEU A 164 -1.84 -11.63 -1.79
C LEU A 164 -0.97 -11.35 -0.54
N GLY A 165 -1.46 -10.47 0.32
CA GLY A 165 -0.63 -9.81 1.34
C GLY A 165 -0.22 -8.38 0.99
N LEU A 166 -0.88 -7.72 0.02
CA LEU A 166 -0.64 -6.32 -0.32
C LEU A 166 -0.86 -5.42 0.90
N SER A 167 0.14 -4.63 1.29
CA SER A 167 -0.07 -3.53 2.23
C SER A 167 -0.95 -2.47 1.60
N ILE A 168 -2.03 -2.06 2.27
CA ILE A 168 -2.93 -1.01 1.79
C ILE A 168 -3.37 -0.03 2.88
N ALA A 169 -3.72 1.18 2.46
CA ALA A 169 -4.33 2.21 3.31
C ALA A 169 -5.28 3.09 2.47
N ALA A 170 -6.26 3.76 3.11
CA ALA A 170 -7.00 4.82 2.44
C ALA A 170 -6.12 6.06 2.24
N GLN A 171 -6.27 6.77 1.11
CA GLN A 171 -5.45 7.96 0.84
C GLN A 171 -5.67 9.09 1.86
N ALA A 172 -6.86 9.17 2.47
CA ALA A 172 -7.17 10.15 3.52
C ALA A 172 -6.45 9.84 4.85
N THR A 173 -6.19 8.57 5.14
CA THR A 173 -5.58 8.09 6.39
C THR A 173 -4.43 7.13 6.11
N PRO A 174 -3.35 7.59 5.44
CA PRO A 174 -2.24 6.73 4.99
C PRO A 174 -1.41 6.13 6.12
N HIS A 175 -1.72 6.44 7.38
CA HIS A 175 -1.10 5.86 8.58
C HIS A 175 -1.93 4.72 9.20
N THR A 176 -3.17 4.54 8.76
CA THR A 176 -4.02 3.40 9.10
C THR A 176 -3.86 2.35 8.02
N GLU A 177 -3.06 1.34 8.31
CA GLU A 177 -2.64 0.33 7.34
C GLU A 177 -3.27 -1.03 7.65
N GLY A 178 -3.58 -1.76 6.58
CA GLY A 178 -4.03 -3.14 6.63
C GLY A 178 -3.52 -3.92 5.42
N THR A 179 -4.20 -5.01 5.12
CA THR A 179 -3.82 -5.95 4.07
C THR A 179 -4.95 -6.14 3.04
N GLY A 180 -4.59 -6.14 1.76
CA GLY A 180 -5.43 -6.60 0.67
C GLY A 180 -5.50 -8.13 0.65
N GLY A 181 -6.72 -8.67 0.83
CA GLY A 181 -6.94 -10.07 1.10
C GLY A 181 -7.04 -10.96 -0.12
N LEU A 182 -7.99 -10.66 -1.01
CA LEU A 182 -8.37 -11.56 -2.11
C LEU A 182 -8.91 -10.79 -3.30
N TYR A 183 -8.57 -11.22 -4.51
CA TYR A 183 -9.13 -10.69 -5.74
C TYR A 183 -10.41 -11.41 -6.17
N ILE A 184 -11.37 -10.67 -6.72
CA ILE A 184 -12.52 -11.22 -7.44
C ILE A 184 -12.67 -10.50 -8.79
N ALA A 185 -13.19 -11.20 -9.79
CA ALA A 185 -13.72 -10.55 -10.99
C ALA A 185 -15.16 -10.09 -10.72
N GLU A 186 -15.59 -9.03 -11.39
CA GLU A 186 -16.97 -8.51 -11.31
C GLU A 186 -17.95 -9.41 -12.07
N ASP A 187 -17.63 -9.76 -13.31
CA ASP A 187 -18.42 -10.59 -14.20
C ASP A 187 -17.58 -11.16 -15.38
N GLY A 188 -17.84 -12.41 -15.76
CA GLY A 188 -17.41 -13.02 -17.05
C GLY A 188 -15.99 -12.68 -17.53
N ASP A 189 -15.90 -12.11 -18.73
CA ASP A 189 -14.65 -11.71 -19.40
C ASP A 189 -14.14 -10.31 -18.99
N SER A 190 -14.65 -9.74 -17.90
CA SER A 190 -14.29 -8.39 -17.46
C SER A 190 -12.84 -8.33 -16.96
N GLU A 191 -12.00 -7.52 -17.62
CA GLU A 191 -10.63 -7.25 -17.16
C GLU A 191 -10.58 -6.50 -15.81
N LYS A 192 -11.73 -6.05 -15.28
CA LYS A 192 -11.81 -5.40 -13.98
C LYS A 192 -11.56 -6.40 -12.86
N VAL A 193 -10.46 -6.20 -12.15
CA VAL A 193 -10.17 -6.93 -10.92
C VAL A 193 -10.50 -6.05 -9.70
N LEU A 194 -11.28 -6.64 -8.81
CA LEU A 194 -11.67 -6.07 -7.53
C LEU A 194 -10.84 -6.72 -6.42
N LEU A 195 -10.46 -5.96 -5.40
CA LEU A 195 -9.76 -6.44 -4.20
C LEU A 195 -10.70 -6.35 -2.99
N ILE A 196 -10.79 -7.45 -2.24
CA ILE A 196 -11.47 -7.55 -0.95
C ILE A 196 -10.48 -7.32 0.19
N THR A 197 -10.89 -6.53 1.16
CA THR A 197 -10.20 -6.28 2.44
C THR A 197 -11.22 -6.03 3.55
N ALA A 198 -10.82 -5.97 4.81
CA ALA A 198 -11.68 -5.54 5.91
C ALA A 198 -12.04 -4.05 5.75
N ARG A 199 -13.25 -3.63 6.11
CA ARG A 199 -13.70 -2.23 6.00
C ARG A 199 -12.91 -1.30 6.91
N HIS A 200 -12.66 -1.72 8.15
CA HIS A 200 -12.00 -0.86 9.15
C HIS A 200 -10.55 -0.46 8.76
N VAL A 201 -9.94 -1.13 7.78
CA VAL A 201 -8.66 -0.76 7.16
C VAL A 201 -8.78 0.50 6.30
N LEU A 202 -9.90 0.69 5.62
CA LEU A 202 -10.13 1.79 4.69
C LEU A 202 -11.02 2.90 5.26
N PHE A 203 -11.81 2.59 6.30
CA PHE A 203 -12.65 3.52 7.04
C PHE A 203 -12.30 3.41 8.53
N PRO A 204 -11.50 4.34 9.07
CA PRO A 204 -11.12 4.38 10.47
C PRO A 204 -12.30 4.25 11.44
N GLN A 205 -12.09 3.62 12.59
CA GLN A 205 -13.16 3.37 13.60
C GLN A 205 -13.76 4.65 14.20
N ASN A 206 -13.10 5.81 14.07
CA ASN A 206 -13.62 7.11 14.48
C ASN A 206 -14.50 7.79 13.40
N GLU A 207 -14.61 7.23 12.20
CA GLU A 207 -15.58 7.65 11.20
C GLU A 207 -16.95 6.97 11.40
N PRO A 208 -18.06 7.58 10.95
CA PRO A 208 -19.37 6.95 11.01
C PRO A 208 -19.38 5.58 10.31
N ASN A 209 -20.00 4.60 10.97
CA ASN A 209 -20.24 3.28 10.39
C ASN A 209 -21.40 3.31 9.37
N VAL A 210 -21.17 3.99 8.24
CA VAL A 210 -22.12 4.17 7.15
C VAL A 210 -21.69 3.40 5.90
N ALA A 211 -22.64 3.08 5.03
CA ALA A 211 -22.38 2.46 3.76
C ALA A 211 -21.65 3.44 2.82
N TYR A 212 -20.61 2.96 2.13
CA TYR A 212 -20.08 3.58 0.92
C TYR A 212 -20.77 2.94 -0.30
N PRO A 213 -21.77 3.59 -0.91
CA PRO A 213 -22.54 3.00 -2.00
C PRO A 213 -21.72 2.98 -3.29
N ARG A 214 -22.03 2.01 -4.15
CA ARG A 214 -21.50 1.94 -5.52
C ARG A 214 -22.09 3.09 -6.36
N ALA A 215 -21.34 4.19 -6.49
CA ALA A 215 -21.75 5.37 -7.25
C ALA A 215 -20.56 6.03 -7.94
N ASN A 216 -20.78 6.55 -9.16
CA ASN A 216 -19.83 7.40 -9.89
C ASN A 216 -19.72 8.78 -9.21
N THR A 217 -19.05 8.82 -8.06
CA THR A 217 -18.77 10.07 -7.34
C THR A 217 -17.66 10.85 -8.06
N ARG A 218 -17.74 12.18 -8.06
CA ARG A 218 -16.73 13.05 -8.70
C ARG A 218 -15.36 13.02 -7.99
N ALA A 219 -15.28 12.41 -6.81
CA ALA A 219 -14.07 12.26 -6.01
C ALA A 219 -14.11 10.88 -5.30
N PRO A 220 -13.70 9.79 -5.98
CA PRO A 220 -13.73 8.46 -5.39
C PRO A 220 -12.68 8.33 -4.28
N HIS A 221 -12.99 7.59 -3.21
CA HIS A 221 -12.03 7.30 -2.14
C HIS A 221 -10.91 6.40 -2.68
N ARG A 222 -9.70 6.97 -2.82
CA ARG A 222 -8.54 6.26 -3.36
C ARG A 222 -7.88 5.38 -2.30
N VAL A 223 -7.40 4.23 -2.74
CA VAL A 223 -6.62 3.28 -1.94
C VAL A 223 -5.17 3.34 -2.38
N LEU A 224 -4.26 3.42 -1.41
CA LEU A 224 -2.81 3.39 -1.61
C LEU A 224 -2.28 1.99 -1.37
N LEU A 225 -1.35 1.56 -2.23
CA LEU A 225 -0.43 0.45 -1.99
C LEU A 225 0.73 0.96 -1.11
N LEU A 226 0.97 0.27 0.00
CA LEU A 226 1.84 0.73 1.10
C LEU A 226 1.32 2.07 1.66
N GLY A 227 0.96 2.10 2.93
CA GLY A 227 0.76 3.37 3.64
C GLY A 227 2.10 4.10 3.88
N THR A 228 2.12 5.04 4.81
CA THR A 228 3.35 5.73 5.18
C THR A 228 4.34 4.77 5.85
N LYS A 229 3.89 4.03 6.86
CA LYS A 229 4.73 3.15 7.69
C LYS A 229 5.20 1.93 6.89
N ALA A 230 4.33 1.31 6.09
CA ALA A 230 4.70 0.17 5.26
C ALA A 230 5.70 0.53 4.14
N PHE A 231 5.64 1.75 3.60
CA PHE A 231 6.64 2.21 2.62
C PHE A 231 8.01 2.43 3.26
N ASP A 232 8.05 3.04 4.45
CA ASP A 232 9.29 3.22 5.20
C ASP A 232 9.87 1.85 5.64
N ASN A 233 9.02 0.95 6.15
CA ASN A 233 9.38 -0.45 6.46
C ASN A 233 9.95 -1.19 5.24
N LEU A 234 9.41 -0.98 4.04
CA LEU A 234 9.95 -1.57 2.82
C LEU A 234 11.37 -1.05 2.56
N LEU A 235 11.59 0.27 2.59
CA LEU A 235 12.93 0.85 2.39
C LEU A 235 13.93 0.34 3.43
N ASP A 236 13.53 0.24 4.70
CA ASP A 236 14.39 -0.26 5.77
C ASP A 236 14.64 -1.76 5.68
N SER A 237 13.68 -2.58 5.25
CA SER A 237 13.90 -4.02 5.03
C SER A 237 14.94 -4.28 3.92
N ILE A 238 14.97 -3.46 2.87
CA ILE A 238 16.01 -3.56 1.83
C ILE A 238 17.40 -3.19 2.40
N LYS A 239 17.50 -2.12 3.20
CA LYS A 239 18.77 -1.74 3.88
C LYS A 239 19.26 -2.81 4.85
N ILE A 240 18.36 -3.39 5.66
CA ILE A 240 18.67 -4.50 6.57
C ILE A 240 19.21 -5.69 5.78
N ARG A 241 18.61 -6.00 4.64
CA ARG A 241 19.07 -7.11 3.80
C ARG A 241 20.45 -6.86 3.19
N ILE A 242 20.73 -5.64 2.72
CA ILE A 242 22.07 -5.21 2.29
C ILE A 242 23.08 -5.41 3.43
N GLY A 243 22.75 -4.93 4.64
CA GLY A 243 23.59 -5.09 5.83
C GLY A 243 23.87 -6.56 6.18
N HIS A 244 22.87 -7.44 6.09
CA HIS A 244 23.07 -8.88 6.28
C HIS A 244 24.04 -9.47 5.26
N HIS A 245 23.94 -9.10 3.99
CA HIS A 245 24.90 -9.57 2.98
C HIS A 245 26.31 -9.00 3.21
N ALA A 246 26.45 -7.73 3.60
CA ALA A 246 27.76 -7.13 3.91
C ALA A 246 28.50 -7.84 5.05
N VAL A 247 27.79 -8.25 6.10
CA VAL A 247 28.36 -9.08 7.19
C VAL A 247 28.83 -10.44 6.67
N MET A 248 28.07 -11.07 5.75
CA MET A 248 28.46 -12.35 5.16
C MET A 248 29.66 -12.21 4.21
N VAL A 249 29.75 -11.12 3.43
CA VAL A 249 30.92 -10.79 2.58
C VAL A 249 32.19 -10.72 3.42
N GLU A 250 32.18 -10.01 4.56
CA GLU A 250 33.33 -9.92 5.48
C GLU A 250 33.69 -11.29 6.09
N LEU A 251 32.69 -12.10 6.45
CA LEU A 251 32.90 -13.45 6.99
C LEU A 251 33.52 -14.39 5.94
N TYR A 252 33.00 -14.39 4.71
CA TYR A 252 33.51 -15.22 3.62
C TYR A 252 34.92 -14.81 3.21
N GLY A 253 35.24 -13.51 3.17
CA GLY A 253 36.60 -13.01 2.94
C GLY A 253 37.59 -13.58 3.96
N ARG A 254 37.29 -13.48 5.26
CA ARG A 254 38.11 -14.07 6.34
C ARG A 254 38.23 -15.60 6.25
N GLN A 255 37.18 -16.29 5.84
CA GLN A 255 37.24 -17.74 5.60
C GLN A 255 38.16 -18.10 4.43
N ILE A 256 38.13 -17.35 3.33
CA ILE A 256 39.02 -17.57 2.17
C ILE A 256 40.48 -17.36 2.56
N GLU A 257 40.79 -16.31 3.34
CA GLU A 257 42.14 -16.09 3.89
C GLU A 257 42.59 -17.26 4.78
N MET A 258 41.71 -17.73 5.68
CA MET A 258 41.98 -18.90 6.53
C MET A 258 42.25 -20.17 5.72
N PHE A 259 41.48 -20.44 4.66
CA PHE A 259 41.70 -21.61 3.80
C PHE A 259 43.01 -21.52 3.02
N ARG A 260 43.33 -20.35 2.43
CA ARG A 260 44.62 -20.12 1.74
C ARG A 260 45.82 -20.27 2.68
N ALA A 261 45.70 -19.83 3.93
CA ALA A 261 46.75 -19.99 4.93
C ALA A 261 46.98 -21.46 5.32
N ARG A 262 45.93 -22.29 5.29
CA ARG A 262 46.04 -23.75 5.50
C ARG A 262 46.68 -24.47 4.31
N GLU A 263 46.36 -24.06 3.08
CA GLU A 263 47.00 -24.62 1.87
C GLU A 263 48.51 -24.34 1.79
N ALA A 264 49.02 -23.36 2.55
CA ALA A 264 50.44 -23.03 2.64
C ALA A 264 51.22 -23.82 3.72
N GLY A 265 50.55 -24.69 4.49
CA GLY A 265 51.17 -25.58 5.48
C GLY A 265 50.89 -27.05 5.14
N GLU A 266 51.93 -27.82 4.87
CA GLU A 266 51.85 -29.16 4.27
C GLU A 266 51.18 -30.22 5.17
N ASP A 267 50.19 -30.95 4.63
CA ASP A 267 50.02 -32.40 4.84
C ASP A 267 49.19 -33.02 3.69
N ASP A 268 49.67 -34.11 3.09
CA ASP A 268 49.35 -34.49 1.69
C ASP A 268 47.95 -35.13 1.50
N ASP A 269 47.37 -35.70 2.56
CA ASP A 269 46.01 -36.30 2.52
C ASP A 269 44.88 -35.25 2.60
N ASP A 270 45.17 -34.01 3.05
CA ASP A 270 44.13 -32.99 3.24
C ASP A 270 43.94 -32.05 2.03
N VAL A 271 44.91 -31.97 1.10
CA VAL A 271 44.99 -30.99 -0.02
C VAL A 271 43.73 -30.96 -0.92
N LYS A 272 42.96 -32.05 -1.02
CA LYS A 272 41.73 -32.11 -1.84
C LYS A 272 40.50 -31.44 -1.20
N LYS A 273 40.48 -31.21 0.12
CA LYS A 273 39.37 -30.54 0.82
C LYS A 273 39.40 -29.01 0.72
N PRO A 274 40.51 -28.30 1.04
CA PRO A 274 40.51 -26.84 1.09
C PRO A 274 40.19 -26.21 -0.26
N ASN A 275 40.67 -26.76 -1.38
CA ASN A 275 40.32 -26.27 -2.72
C ASN A 275 38.80 -26.34 -3.01
N ARG A 276 38.09 -27.36 -2.49
CA ARG A 276 36.62 -27.45 -2.59
C ARG A 276 35.89 -26.48 -1.67
N GLU A 277 36.41 -26.25 -0.46
CA GLU A 277 35.85 -25.30 0.51
C GLU A 277 36.06 -23.85 0.04
N LEU A 278 37.29 -23.49 -0.33
CA LEU A 278 37.68 -22.21 -0.91
C LEU A 278 36.82 -21.89 -2.14
N LYS A 279 36.66 -22.83 -3.08
CA LYS A 279 35.81 -22.61 -4.27
C LYS A 279 34.33 -22.37 -3.91
N LYS A 280 33.80 -23.06 -2.89
CA LYS A 280 32.43 -22.82 -2.41
C LYS A 280 32.29 -21.45 -1.74
N THR A 281 33.21 -21.10 -0.84
CA THR A 281 33.17 -19.82 -0.13
C THR A 281 33.39 -18.65 -1.08
N GLN A 282 34.19 -18.81 -2.15
CA GLN A 282 34.28 -17.83 -3.22
C GLN A 282 32.94 -17.64 -3.94
N SER A 283 32.24 -18.71 -4.33
CA SER A 283 30.88 -18.62 -4.91
C SER A 283 29.92 -17.86 -3.99
N LEU A 284 29.92 -18.17 -2.69
CA LEU A 284 29.07 -17.51 -1.69
C LEU A 284 29.45 -16.02 -1.47
N LEU A 285 30.73 -15.68 -1.61
CA LEU A 285 31.21 -14.29 -1.58
C LEU A 285 30.73 -13.53 -2.82
N ASP A 286 30.88 -14.12 -4.01
CA ASP A 286 30.47 -13.53 -5.28
C ASP A 286 28.93 -13.32 -5.30
N GLU A 287 28.15 -14.35 -4.92
CA GLU A 287 26.69 -14.29 -4.75
C GLU A 287 26.24 -13.21 -3.75
N ALA A 288 26.98 -13.02 -2.64
CA ALA A 288 26.65 -12.02 -1.64
C ALA A 288 26.95 -10.59 -2.13
N ASN A 289 28.00 -10.38 -2.94
CA ASN A 289 28.29 -9.09 -3.57
C ASN A 289 27.25 -8.76 -4.66
N GLU A 290 26.92 -9.70 -5.54
CA GLU A 290 25.84 -9.54 -6.54
C GLU A 290 24.49 -9.22 -5.88
N ALA A 291 24.22 -9.82 -4.71
CA ALA A 291 23.03 -9.51 -3.93
C ALA A 291 23.02 -8.07 -3.42
N ILE A 292 24.15 -7.55 -2.90
CA ILE A 292 24.28 -6.14 -2.48
C ILE A 292 24.01 -5.21 -3.66
N GLU A 293 24.69 -5.38 -4.79
CA GLU A 293 24.50 -4.52 -5.97
C GLU A 293 23.05 -4.55 -6.51
N GLY A 294 22.42 -5.73 -6.48
CA GLY A 294 21.02 -5.89 -6.84
C GLY A 294 20.06 -5.17 -5.89
N LEU A 295 20.30 -5.26 -4.59
CA LEU A 295 19.47 -4.64 -3.54
C LEU A 295 19.67 -3.13 -3.46
N GLU A 296 20.89 -2.61 -3.64
CA GLU A 296 21.18 -1.17 -3.65
C GLU A 296 20.48 -0.47 -4.82
N ARG A 297 20.59 -1.05 -6.01
CA ARG A 297 19.85 -0.62 -7.21
C ARG A 297 18.34 -0.66 -6.98
N PHE A 298 17.82 -1.76 -6.42
CA PHE A 298 16.39 -1.87 -6.10
C PHE A 298 15.94 -0.84 -5.07
N HIS A 299 16.71 -0.58 -4.01
CA HIS A 299 16.44 0.49 -3.05
C HIS A 299 16.42 1.86 -3.71
N GLY A 300 17.35 2.13 -4.63
CA GLY A 300 17.37 3.35 -5.45
C GLY A 300 16.11 3.51 -6.31
N GLU A 301 15.70 2.45 -7.01
CA GLU A 301 14.46 2.41 -7.81
C GLU A 301 13.22 2.63 -6.94
N VAL A 302 13.07 1.93 -5.81
CA VAL A 302 11.93 2.07 -4.88
C VAL A 302 11.87 3.49 -4.32
N LYS A 303 12.99 4.03 -3.84
CA LYS A 303 13.09 5.39 -3.28
C LYS A 303 12.85 6.49 -4.32
N LYS A 304 13.09 6.23 -5.61
CA LYS A 304 12.84 7.18 -6.70
C LYS A 304 11.40 7.10 -7.22
N GLU A 305 10.98 5.91 -7.65
CA GLU A 305 9.75 5.73 -8.42
C GLU A 305 8.50 5.63 -7.54
N TRP A 306 8.61 5.16 -6.29
CA TRP A 306 7.45 4.87 -5.41
C TRP A 306 7.28 5.84 -4.24
N ARG A 307 8.22 6.78 -4.03
CA ARG A 307 8.21 7.76 -2.91
C ARG A 307 6.92 8.58 -2.84
N HIS A 308 6.42 9.06 -3.97
CA HIS A 308 5.23 9.91 -4.00
C HIS A 308 3.95 9.08 -3.78
N PRO A 309 3.05 9.46 -2.84
CA PRO A 309 1.79 8.73 -2.63
C PRO A 309 0.91 8.62 -3.89
N SER A 310 0.97 9.60 -4.79
CA SER A 310 0.29 9.54 -6.10
C SER A 310 0.75 8.38 -6.97
N HIS A 311 2.02 7.99 -6.89
CA HIS A 311 2.59 6.84 -7.60
C HIS A 311 2.17 5.51 -6.97
N ARG A 312 1.71 5.55 -5.71
CA ARG A 312 1.23 4.42 -4.91
C ARG A 312 -0.29 4.24 -4.93
N VAL A 313 -1.06 5.09 -5.60
CA VAL A 313 -2.50 4.84 -5.81
C VAL A 313 -2.66 3.48 -6.52
N LEU A 314 -3.38 2.57 -5.86
CA LEU A 314 -3.62 1.20 -6.30
C LEU A 314 -4.99 1.05 -6.99
N GLY A 315 -5.94 1.91 -6.62
CA GLY A 315 -7.33 1.83 -7.06
C GLY A 315 -8.21 2.76 -6.23
N HIS A 316 -9.50 2.45 -6.17
CA HIS A 316 -10.49 3.19 -5.39
C HIS A 316 -11.57 2.28 -4.81
N ILE A 317 -12.20 2.71 -3.72
CA ILE A 317 -13.28 1.95 -3.08
C ILE A 317 -14.48 1.92 -4.02
N ALA A 318 -14.91 0.73 -4.42
CA ALA A 318 -16.07 0.49 -5.27
C ALA A 318 -17.36 0.30 -4.44
N ARG A 319 -17.25 -0.35 -3.28
CA ARG A 319 -18.36 -0.54 -2.32
C ARG A 319 -17.84 -0.84 -0.92
N SER A 320 -18.56 -0.42 0.11
CA SER A 320 -18.38 -0.92 1.47
C SER A 320 -19.72 -0.87 2.22
N PRO A 321 -20.32 -2.00 2.65
CA PRO A 321 -21.44 -1.94 3.59
C PRO A 321 -20.98 -1.39 4.96
N PRO A 322 -21.89 -1.05 5.88
CA PRO A 322 -21.53 -0.85 7.29
C PRO A 322 -20.98 -2.14 7.90
N ILE A 323 -20.05 -2.04 8.86
CA ILE A 323 -19.69 -3.16 9.74
C ILE A 323 -20.95 -3.63 10.45
N THR A 324 -21.31 -4.90 10.30
CA THR A 324 -22.50 -5.48 10.95
C THR A 324 -22.08 -6.65 11.81
N LEU A 325 -22.13 -6.47 13.13
CA LEU A 325 -21.91 -7.54 14.10
C LEU A 325 -23.17 -8.40 14.22
N SER A 326 -23.02 -9.70 14.42
CA SER A 326 -24.15 -10.65 14.49
C SER A 326 -25.04 -10.64 13.23
N ALA A 327 -24.43 -10.54 12.05
CA ALA A 327 -25.16 -10.44 10.80
C ALA A 327 -25.77 -11.79 10.38
N GLY A 328 -26.96 -11.74 9.77
CA GLY A 328 -27.68 -12.94 9.31
C GLY A 328 -28.23 -13.81 10.45
N ALA A 329 -28.64 -15.04 10.11
CA ALA A 329 -29.04 -16.03 11.10
C ALA A 329 -27.83 -16.74 11.73
N GLU A 330 -26.70 -16.72 11.01
CA GLU A 330 -25.45 -17.36 11.41
C GLU A 330 -24.72 -16.54 12.48
N GLY A 331 -24.84 -15.20 12.44
CA GLY A 331 -24.35 -14.31 13.48
C GLY A 331 -22.87 -13.95 13.39
N PHE A 332 -22.24 -14.08 12.22
CA PHE A 332 -20.85 -13.66 11.99
C PHE A 332 -20.72 -12.13 11.89
N THR A 333 -19.49 -11.63 12.01
CA THR A 333 -19.17 -10.23 11.67
C THR A 333 -19.08 -10.04 10.15
N GLU A 334 -19.87 -9.11 9.62
CA GLU A 334 -19.76 -8.62 8.25
C GLU A 334 -18.91 -7.35 8.21
N ASP A 335 -17.61 -7.50 7.95
CA ASP A 335 -16.63 -6.42 7.89
C ASP A 335 -15.78 -6.56 6.62
N TYR A 336 -16.19 -5.89 5.53
CA TYR A 336 -15.43 -5.85 4.29
C TYR A 336 -15.63 -4.57 3.48
N ALA A 337 -14.64 -4.28 2.64
CA ALA A 337 -14.71 -3.31 1.56
C ALA A 337 -14.22 -3.93 0.25
N VAL A 338 -14.74 -3.43 -0.87
CA VAL A 338 -14.40 -3.84 -2.23
C VAL A 338 -13.74 -2.65 -2.93
N VAL A 339 -12.56 -2.88 -3.49
CA VAL A 339 -11.71 -1.87 -4.14
C VAL A 339 -11.56 -2.21 -5.62
N GLU A 340 -11.96 -1.31 -6.52
CA GLU A 340 -11.67 -1.44 -7.95
C GLU A 340 -10.22 -1.01 -8.22
N LEU A 341 -9.42 -1.93 -8.76
CA LEU A 341 -7.98 -1.74 -8.97
C LEU A 341 -7.68 -1.00 -10.28
N ASP A 342 -6.63 -0.19 -10.27
CA ASP A 342 -6.03 0.37 -11.48
C ASP A 342 -5.44 -0.78 -12.31
N SER A 343 -6.23 -1.25 -13.29
CA SER A 343 -5.90 -2.46 -14.04
C SER A 343 -4.58 -2.33 -14.82
N PRO A 344 -4.30 -1.24 -15.58
CA PRO A 344 -2.98 -0.95 -16.13
C PRO A 344 -1.81 -1.14 -15.15
N LYS A 345 -1.97 -0.72 -13.90
CA LYS A 345 -0.92 -0.80 -12.87
C LYS A 345 -0.55 -2.23 -12.51
N ILE A 346 -1.48 -3.18 -12.53
CA ILE A 346 -1.26 -4.55 -12.06
C ILE A 346 -1.17 -5.58 -13.19
N LYS A 347 -1.80 -5.32 -14.34
CA LYS A 347 -1.96 -6.22 -15.49
C LYS A 347 -0.69 -6.92 -15.96
N LYS A 348 0.45 -6.23 -15.96
CA LYS A 348 1.74 -6.82 -16.41
C LYS A 348 2.32 -7.89 -15.46
N ALA A 349 1.87 -7.94 -14.21
CA ALA A 349 2.40 -8.80 -13.17
C ALA A 349 1.35 -9.70 -12.50
N PHE A 350 0.08 -9.53 -12.84
CA PHE A 350 -1.04 -10.23 -12.21
C PHE A 350 -0.98 -11.75 -12.48
N GLN A 351 -1.19 -12.53 -11.44
CA GLN A 351 -1.17 -14.01 -11.47
C GLN A 351 -2.41 -14.61 -10.78
N GLY A 352 -3.47 -13.81 -10.61
CA GLY A 352 -4.67 -14.22 -9.88
C GLY A 352 -4.44 -14.30 -8.37
N ASN A 353 -5.26 -15.12 -7.70
CA ASN A 353 -5.21 -15.30 -6.25
C ASN A 353 -4.08 -16.24 -5.83
N VAL A 354 -2.87 -15.71 -5.64
CA VAL A 354 -1.69 -16.46 -5.17
C VAL A 354 -1.15 -15.86 -3.87
N ILE A 355 -0.87 -16.72 -2.88
CA ILE A 355 -0.09 -16.34 -1.69
C ILE A 355 1.37 -16.68 -1.97
N ASP A 356 2.25 -15.67 -1.95
CA ASP A 356 3.70 -15.91 -1.89
C ASP A 356 4.06 -16.43 -0.49
N LEU A 357 4.59 -17.66 -0.40
CA LEU A 357 4.95 -18.30 0.88
C LEU A 357 6.21 -17.72 1.54
N GLY A 358 6.92 -16.82 0.87
CA GLY A 358 8.06 -16.09 1.41
C GLY A 358 9.26 -16.96 1.79
N THR A 359 10.36 -16.29 2.11
CA THR A 359 11.66 -16.93 2.41
C THR A 359 11.97 -16.99 3.91
N LYS A 360 11.17 -16.29 4.73
CA LYS A 360 11.29 -16.23 6.20
C LYS A 360 11.20 -17.60 6.88
N ILE A 361 10.40 -18.50 6.32
CA ILE A 361 10.33 -19.91 6.70
C ILE A 361 10.91 -20.70 5.53
N ARG A 362 11.89 -21.57 5.80
CA ARG A 362 12.50 -22.43 4.77
C ARG A 362 11.44 -23.38 4.14
N PRO A 363 11.65 -23.88 2.90
CA PRO A 363 10.72 -24.83 2.28
C PRO A 363 10.66 -26.18 3.00
N ASP A 364 11.82 -26.69 3.43
CA ASP A 364 11.91 -27.61 4.56
C ASP A 364 11.68 -26.83 5.87
N VAL A 365 11.15 -27.45 6.92
CA VAL A 365 10.41 -26.76 8.00
C VAL A 365 9.02 -26.28 7.57
N PHE A 366 8.81 -25.49 6.50
CA PHE A 366 7.43 -25.13 6.09
C PHE A 366 6.63 -26.38 5.73
N THR A 367 7.20 -27.24 4.88
CA THR A 367 6.55 -28.50 4.45
C THR A 367 6.28 -29.44 5.64
N MET A 368 7.20 -29.51 6.61
CA MET A 368 7.01 -30.32 7.82
C MET A 368 5.98 -29.70 8.77
N LYS A 369 5.91 -28.36 8.88
CA LYS A 369 4.86 -27.70 9.66
C LYS A 369 3.48 -27.94 9.06
N MET A 370 3.35 -27.90 7.74
CA MET A 370 2.10 -28.19 7.03
C MET A 370 1.76 -29.68 6.88
N SER A 371 2.69 -30.57 7.24
CA SER A 371 2.50 -32.03 7.23
C SER A 371 2.60 -32.56 8.66
N PRO A 372 1.54 -32.45 9.47
CA PRO A 372 1.65 -32.59 10.93
C PRO A 372 2.01 -34.01 11.38
N ARG A 373 1.74 -35.04 10.56
CA ARG A 373 2.12 -36.43 10.83
C ARG A 373 3.57 -36.72 10.45
N THR A 374 4.33 -37.18 11.43
CA THR A 374 5.74 -37.59 11.30
C THR A 374 5.93 -39.06 10.92
N ASP A 375 4.88 -39.87 11.06
CA ASP A 375 4.87 -41.31 10.72
C ASP A 375 4.40 -41.58 9.27
N ALA A 376 4.01 -40.52 8.55
CA ALA A 376 3.52 -40.58 7.17
C ALA A 376 4.40 -39.72 6.24
N ALA A 377 4.29 -39.94 4.93
CA ALA A 377 4.90 -39.05 3.95
C ALA A 377 4.28 -37.65 4.02
N PRO A 378 5.06 -36.56 3.82
CA PRO A 378 4.52 -35.20 3.79
C PRO A 378 3.35 -35.05 2.81
N ASN A 379 2.23 -34.52 3.29
CA ASN A 379 1.00 -34.35 2.51
C ASN A 379 0.88 -32.95 1.90
N PHE A 380 1.69 -31.98 2.34
CA PHE A 380 1.83 -30.68 1.72
C PHE A 380 2.93 -30.70 0.65
N VAL A 381 2.64 -30.14 -0.52
CA VAL A 381 3.61 -29.96 -1.61
C VAL A 381 3.94 -28.48 -1.72
N TYR A 382 5.16 -28.10 -1.32
CA TYR A 382 5.63 -26.72 -1.43
C TYR A 382 5.80 -26.33 -2.92
N PRO A 383 5.15 -25.26 -3.41
CA PRO A 383 5.27 -24.82 -4.81
C PRO A 383 6.72 -24.47 -5.17
N ALA A 384 7.21 -24.96 -6.31
CA ALA A 384 8.60 -24.73 -6.75
C ALA A 384 8.94 -23.24 -6.97
N ASP A 385 7.93 -22.44 -7.33
CA ASP A 385 7.99 -20.99 -7.51
C ASP A 385 7.60 -20.20 -6.25
N ARG A 386 7.29 -20.89 -5.14
CA ARG A 386 6.82 -20.35 -3.84
C ARG A 386 5.38 -19.81 -3.83
N LEU A 387 4.62 -19.93 -4.92
CA LEU A 387 3.29 -19.33 -5.06
C LEU A 387 2.18 -20.35 -4.80
N LEU A 388 1.51 -20.23 -3.65
CA LEU A 388 0.34 -21.05 -3.31
C LEU A 388 -0.91 -20.49 -4.00
N GLN A 389 -1.32 -21.14 -5.09
CA GLN A 389 -2.56 -20.82 -5.81
C GLN A 389 -3.79 -21.11 -4.96
N LEU A 390 -4.60 -20.08 -4.70
CA LEU A 390 -5.89 -20.21 -4.02
C LEU A 390 -6.99 -20.67 -4.98
N ARG A 391 -8.00 -21.33 -4.40
CA ARG A 391 -9.08 -22.05 -5.06
C ARG A 391 -10.41 -21.81 -4.31
N ASP A 392 -11.33 -22.76 -4.40
CA ASP A 392 -12.66 -22.67 -3.79
C ASP A 392 -12.60 -22.56 -2.25
N PRO A 393 -13.66 -22.04 -1.60
CA PRO A 393 -13.70 -21.92 -0.15
C PRO A 393 -13.72 -23.27 0.58
N ILE A 394 -13.21 -23.30 1.82
CA ILE A 394 -13.42 -24.40 2.76
C ILE A 394 -14.91 -24.39 3.15
N SER A 395 -15.63 -25.51 3.00
CA SER A 395 -17.03 -25.62 3.43
C SER A 395 -17.15 -25.62 4.96
N GLU A 396 -18.32 -25.24 5.47
CA GLU A 396 -18.61 -25.24 6.91
C GLU A 396 -18.39 -26.63 7.54
N ASP A 397 -18.93 -27.69 6.92
CA ASP A 397 -18.72 -29.09 7.34
C ASP A 397 -17.23 -29.44 7.50
N LEU A 398 -16.38 -28.97 6.59
CA LEU A 398 -14.96 -29.26 6.56
C LEU A 398 -14.16 -28.37 7.54
N MET A 399 -14.65 -27.18 7.88
CA MET A 399 -14.11 -26.40 9.00
C MET A 399 -14.37 -27.10 10.33
N HIS A 400 -15.58 -27.65 10.53
CA HIS A 400 -15.94 -28.42 11.73
C HIS A 400 -15.27 -29.79 11.79
N HIS A 401 -15.11 -30.45 10.65
CA HIS A 401 -14.61 -31.82 10.53
C HIS A 401 -13.50 -31.90 9.45
N PRO A 402 -12.29 -31.38 9.74
CA PRO A 402 -11.21 -31.33 8.75
C PRO A 402 -10.68 -32.73 8.41
N ASP A 403 -10.26 -32.89 7.16
CA ASP A 403 -9.78 -34.16 6.59
C ASP A 403 -8.28 -34.43 6.83
N MET A 404 -7.67 -33.69 7.77
CA MET A 404 -6.27 -33.79 8.16
C MET A 404 -6.19 -34.20 9.64
N LEU A 405 -5.31 -35.16 9.94
CA LEU A 405 -5.01 -35.62 11.30
C LEU A 405 -3.61 -35.19 11.70
N ASP A 406 -3.37 -34.92 12.99
CA ASP A 406 -2.04 -34.65 13.54
C ASP A 406 -1.30 -35.93 14.00
N ASN A 407 -0.19 -35.78 14.74
CA ASN A 407 0.60 -36.91 15.25
C ASN A 407 -0.14 -37.77 16.28
N ASP A 408 -1.08 -37.20 17.02
CA ASP A 408 -1.85 -37.91 18.04
C ASP A 408 -3.08 -38.61 17.43
N GLY A 409 -3.33 -38.39 16.12
CA GLY A 409 -4.47 -38.93 15.39
C GLY A 409 -5.71 -38.04 15.45
N GLU A 410 -5.61 -36.85 16.05
CA GLU A 410 -6.72 -35.92 16.23
C GLU A 410 -6.92 -35.03 14.99
N SER A 411 -8.18 -34.66 14.73
CA SER A 411 -8.53 -33.82 13.57
C SER A 411 -8.01 -32.39 13.73
N CYS A 412 -7.24 -31.90 12.76
CA CYS A 412 -6.67 -30.56 12.78
C CYS A 412 -6.78 -29.84 11.43
N LEU A 413 -6.75 -28.50 11.45
CA LEU A 413 -6.77 -27.67 10.26
C LEU A 413 -5.64 -26.63 10.32
N LEU A 414 -4.62 -26.85 9.50
CA LEU A 414 -3.48 -25.94 9.38
C LEU A 414 -3.73 -24.90 8.28
N VAL A 415 -3.49 -23.64 8.63
CA VAL A 415 -3.80 -22.50 7.77
C VAL A 415 -2.61 -21.55 7.62
N ILE A 416 -2.56 -20.88 6.48
CA ILE A 416 -1.52 -19.98 6.01
C ILE A 416 -2.16 -18.62 5.69
N LYS A 417 -1.45 -17.54 5.97
CA LYS A 417 -1.72 -16.23 5.36
C LYS A 417 -0.41 -15.53 5.00
N ASN A 418 -0.50 -14.46 4.21
CA ASN A 418 0.53 -13.43 4.11
C ASN A 418 -0.11 -12.07 4.48
N GLY A 419 0.49 -11.34 5.41
CA GLY A 419 -0.05 -10.06 5.91
C GLY A 419 1.00 -8.96 6.06
N ASN A 420 0.58 -7.70 5.98
CA ASN A 420 1.44 -6.51 6.02
C ASN A 420 2.36 -6.44 7.25
N ALA A 421 1.91 -6.90 8.43
CA ALA A 421 2.63 -6.74 9.68
C ALA A 421 3.53 -7.94 10.02
N THR A 422 3.05 -9.17 9.80
CA THR A 422 3.81 -10.39 10.18
C THR A 422 4.45 -11.13 9.00
N GLY A 423 4.08 -10.77 7.77
CA GLY A 423 4.41 -11.52 6.56
C GLY A 423 3.68 -12.86 6.52
N VAL A 424 4.38 -13.89 6.05
CA VAL A 424 3.84 -15.25 5.98
C VAL A 424 3.87 -15.93 7.34
N THR A 425 2.72 -16.42 7.76
CA THR A 425 2.53 -17.15 9.02
C THR A 425 1.72 -18.43 8.81
N ILE A 426 2.00 -19.44 9.64
CA ILE A 426 1.23 -20.68 9.74
C ILE A 426 0.51 -20.67 11.10
N GLY A 427 -0.74 -21.13 11.13
CA GLY A 427 -1.57 -21.21 12.33
C GLY A 427 -2.42 -22.48 12.35
N ARG A 428 -3.13 -22.67 13.47
CA ARG A 428 -4.09 -23.76 13.69
C ARG A 428 -5.49 -23.17 13.78
N ALA A 429 -6.37 -23.49 12.85
CA ALA A 429 -7.76 -23.06 12.90
C ALA A 429 -8.59 -23.96 13.83
N THR A 430 -9.59 -23.40 14.50
CA THR A 430 -10.53 -24.16 15.33
C THR A 430 -11.76 -24.59 14.53
N GLY A 431 -12.22 -25.82 14.74
CA GLY A 431 -13.51 -26.30 14.23
C GLY A 431 -14.72 -25.83 15.06
N ILE A 432 -14.53 -24.89 15.98
CA ILE A 432 -15.58 -24.25 16.77
C ILE A 432 -15.46 -22.74 16.54
N PHE A 433 -16.56 -22.10 16.15
CA PHE A 433 -16.63 -20.65 16.02
C PHE A 433 -16.62 -20.01 17.41
N SER A 434 -15.70 -19.06 17.61
CA SER A 434 -15.60 -18.26 18.83
C SER A 434 -16.65 -17.16 18.86
N TYR A 435 -16.94 -16.64 20.05
CA TYR A 435 -17.75 -15.43 20.20
C TYR A 435 -16.85 -14.26 20.63
N VAL A 436 -16.98 -13.13 19.94
CA VAL A 436 -16.32 -11.87 20.28
C VAL A 436 -17.40 -10.88 20.72
N ARG A 437 -17.08 -10.04 21.71
CA ARG A 437 -17.97 -8.99 22.20
C ARG A 437 -17.30 -7.63 22.12
N GLU A 438 -17.87 -6.75 21.30
CA GLU A 438 -17.48 -5.36 21.22
C GLU A 438 -18.30 -4.52 22.20
N TYR A 439 -17.65 -3.57 22.86
CA TYR A 439 -18.24 -2.64 23.82
C TYR A 439 -18.12 -1.22 23.29
N PHE A 440 -19.25 -0.51 23.19
CA PHE A 440 -19.31 0.82 22.62
C PHE A 440 -19.30 1.90 23.70
N SER A 441 -18.87 3.12 23.34
CA SER A 441 -18.73 4.27 24.26
C SER A 441 -20.04 4.73 24.91
N ASN A 442 -21.19 4.33 24.37
CA ASN A 442 -22.53 4.55 24.93
C ASN A 442 -22.97 3.47 25.94
N ASN A 443 -22.05 2.61 26.39
CA ASN A 443 -22.27 1.45 27.27
C ASN A 443 -23.15 0.33 26.68
N THR A 444 -23.45 0.33 25.37
CA THR A 444 -24.01 -0.85 24.71
C THR A 444 -22.91 -1.83 24.30
N HIS A 445 -23.30 -3.05 23.97
CA HIS A 445 -22.38 -4.06 23.45
C HIS A 445 -23.09 -4.92 22.40
N GLN A 446 -22.33 -5.51 21.50
CA GLN A 446 -22.80 -6.50 20.53
C GLN A 446 -21.89 -7.72 20.57
N THR A 447 -22.42 -8.89 20.22
CA THR A 447 -21.68 -10.17 20.25
C THR A 447 -21.81 -10.84 18.90
N SER A 448 -20.71 -11.19 18.26
CA SER A 448 -20.65 -11.86 16.97
C SER A 448 -19.89 -13.18 17.06
N LYS A 449 -20.10 -14.05 16.07
CA LYS A 449 -19.26 -15.23 15.83
C LYS A 449 -18.06 -14.87 14.98
N GLU A 450 -16.95 -15.54 15.24
CA GLU A 450 -15.71 -15.45 14.48
C GLU A 450 -15.08 -16.84 14.30
N TRP A 451 -14.38 -17.06 13.19
CA TRP A 451 -13.48 -18.19 13.06
C TRP A 451 -12.17 -17.87 13.78
N ALA A 452 -11.74 -18.73 14.69
CA ALA A 452 -10.54 -18.50 15.47
C ALA A 452 -9.34 -19.27 14.91
N ILE A 453 -8.21 -18.56 14.80
CA ILE A 453 -6.93 -19.10 14.37
C ILE A 453 -5.91 -18.84 15.49
N LEU A 454 -5.28 -19.92 15.95
CA LEU A 454 -4.26 -19.93 16.97
C LEU A 454 -2.86 -19.90 16.33
N PRO A 455 -1.84 -19.37 17.03
CA PRO A 455 -0.43 -19.61 16.71
C PRO A 455 -0.12 -21.09 16.46
N TYR A 456 0.80 -21.40 15.54
CA TYR A 456 1.17 -22.79 15.23
C TYR A 456 1.77 -23.52 16.45
N ASP A 457 2.66 -22.86 17.18
CA ASP A 457 3.24 -23.28 18.47
C ASP A 457 3.85 -22.05 19.20
N HIS A 458 4.34 -22.26 20.43
CA HIS A 458 4.98 -21.22 21.24
C HIS A 458 6.33 -20.72 20.70
N LYS A 459 6.91 -21.35 19.66
CA LYS A 459 8.20 -20.99 19.05
C LYS A 459 8.04 -20.22 17.74
N SER A 460 6.86 -20.29 17.14
CA SER A 460 6.55 -19.71 15.82
C SER A 460 6.15 -18.23 15.90
N GLY A 461 5.87 -17.71 17.10
CA GLY A 461 5.33 -16.36 17.30
C GLY A 461 3.82 -16.28 17.01
N VAL A 462 3.29 -15.06 17.06
CA VAL A 462 1.87 -14.79 16.80
C VAL A 462 1.47 -15.14 15.37
N PHE A 463 0.23 -15.59 15.16
CA PHE A 463 -0.29 -15.82 13.80
C PHE A 463 -0.54 -14.50 13.06
N SER A 464 -0.97 -13.45 13.76
CA SER A 464 -1.20 -12.12 13.20
C SER A 464 -0.85 -11.00 14.18
N ALA A 465 -0.74 -9.77 13.66
CA ALA A 465 -0.53 -8.55 14.43
C ALA A 465 -1.31 -7.36 13.81
N PRO A 466 -1.48 -6.23 14.51
CA PRO A 466 -2.10 -5.02 13.96
C PRO A 466 -1.47 -4.60 12.62
N GLY A 467 -2.31 -4.51 11.58
CA GLY A 467 -1.90 -4.33 10.18
C GLY A 467 -2.14 -5.56 9.29
N ASP A 468 -2.31 -6.75 9.86
CA ASP A 468 -2.70 -7.95 9.10
C ASP A 468 -4.21 -8.01 8.78
N SER A 469 -5.03 -7.13 9.34
CA SER A 469 -6.47 -7.04 9.03
C SER A 469 -6.72 -6.94 7.53
N GLY A 470 -7.70 -7.69 7.04
CA GLY A 470 -7.99 -7.86 5.63
C GLY A 470 -7.15 -8.93 4.92
N SER A 471 -6.15 -9.56 5.56
CA SER A 471 -5.46 -10.73 4.98
C SER A 471 -6.45 -11.88 4.72
N ILE A 472 -6.32 -12.58 3.60
CA ILE A 472 -7.03 -13.86 3.42
C ILE A 472 -6.25 -14.99 4.10
N ILE A 473 -6.98 -15.91 4.70
CA ILE A 473 -6.48 -17.14 5.33
C ILE A 473 -6.90 -18.32 4.45
N ALA A 474 -5.96 -19.19 4.12
CA ALA A 474 -6.19 -20.39 3.30
C ALA A 474 -5.52 -21.62 3.92
N ASP A 475 -5.94 -22.83 3.54
CA ASP A 475 -5.28 -24.07 3.98
C ASP A 475 -4.08 -24.46 3.08
N GLY A 476 -3.39 -25.54 3.45
CA GLY A 476 -2.27 -26.09 2.67
C GLY A 476 -2.63 -26.60 1.26
N ARG A 477 -3.90 -26.64 0.87
CA ARG A 477 -4.37 -26.98 -0.48
C ARG A 477 -4.83 -25.75 -1.27
N GLY A 478 -4.69 -24.54 -0.69
CA GLY A 478 -5.16 -23.28 -1.27
C GLY A 478 -6.68 -23.07 -1.13
N ARG A 479 -7.39 -23.87 -0.32
CA ARG A 479 -8.83 -23.66 -0.07
C ARG A 479 -9.01 -22.44 0.82
N ILE A 480 -9.89 -21.52 0.44
CA ILE A 480 -10.05 -20.23 1.14
C ILE A 480 -10.86 -20.40 2.42
N GLY A 481 -10.26 -20.09 3.57
CA GLY A 481 -10.90 -20.21 4.87
C GLY A 481 -11.68 -18.95 5.28
N GLY A 482 -11.01 -17.79 5.37
CA GLY A 482 -11.63 -16.60 5.95
C GLY A 482 -10.87 -15.31 5.70
N LEU A 483 -11.56 -14.18 5.87
CA LEU A 483 -11.00 -12.83 5.82
C LEU A 483 -10.66 -12.38 7.25
N LEU A 484 -9.40 -12.05 7.53
CA LEU A 484 -8.96 -11.64 8.86
C LEU A 484 -9.57 -10.30 9.26
N THR A 485 -10.30 -10.27 10.37
CA THR A 485 -11.02 -9.08 10.88
C THR A 485 -10.44 -8.55 12.19
N GLY A 486 -9.80 -9.38 13.01
CA GLY A 486 -9.21 -8.92 14.27
C GLY A 486 -8.49 -10.00 15.05
N GLY A 487 -8.45 -9.84 16.38
CA GLY A 487 -7.86 -10.81 17.30
C GLY A 487 -8.05 -10.40 18.76
N ALA A 488 -7.68 -11.30 19.67
CA ALA A 488 -7.64 -11.06 21.11
C ALA A 488 -6.24 -11.38 21.66
N GLY A 489 -5.83 -10.60 22.66
CA GLY A 489 -4.57 -10.79 23.38
C GLY A 489 -4.26 -9.61 24.29
N LYS A 490 -2.99 -9.45 24.68
CA LYS A 490 -2.54 -8.40 25.61
C LYS A 490 -1.66 -7.37 24.89
N MET A 491 -2.05 -6.10 24.97
CA MET A 491 -1.40 -4.99 24.27
C MET A 491 -1.39 -5.25 22.74
N GLU A 492 -0.25 -5.14 22.07
CA GLU A 492 -0.14 -5.37 20.61
C GLU A 492 0.05 -6.84 20.22
N SER A 493 0.18 -7.76 21.20
CA SER A 493 0.36 -9.20 20.94
C SER A 493 -0.99 -9.93 20.94
N LEU A 494 -1.26 -10.70 19.89
CA LEU A 494 -2.49 -11.47 19.72
C LEU A 494 -2.26 -12.95 20.03
N ASP A 495 -3.01 -13.47 21.00
CA ASP A 495 -3.04 -14.89 21.37
C ASP A 495 -3.98 -15.69 20.46
N VAL A 496 -5.05 -15.03 19.97
CA VAL A 496 -6.04 -15.57 19.03
C VAL A 496 -6.28 -14.57 17.91
N THR A 497 -6.32 -15.03 16.68
CA THR A 497 -6.73 -14.26 15.50
C THR A 497 -8.17 -14.60 15.14
N TYR A 498 -8.94 -13.61 14.70
CA TYR A 498 -10.33 -13.76 14.27
C TYR A 498 -10.52 -13.43 12.80
N ALA A 499 -11.36 -14.21 12.13
CA ALA A 499 -11.69 -14.05 10.73
C ALA A 499 -13.16 -14.37 10.45
N THR A 500 -13.77 -13.65 9.53
CA THR A 500 -15.08 -14.00 8.98
C THR A 500 -14.93 -15.20 8.03
N PRO A 501 -15.67 -16.31 8.20
CA PRO A 501 -15.61 -17.45 7.29
C PRO A 501 -16.00 -17.07 5.86
N PHE A 502 -15.17 -17.46 4.89
CA PHE A 502 -15.34 -17.01 3.50
C PHE A 502 -16.48 -17.73 2.76
N PHE A 503 -16.84 -18.95 3.18
CA PHE A 503 -18.03 -19.66 2.66
C PHE A 503 -19.33 -18.87 2.88
N TRP A 504 -19.40 -18.11 3.98
CA TRP A 504 -20.53 -17.27 4.34
C TRP A 504 -20.40 -15.84 3.82
N LEU A 505 -19.18 -15.28 3.84
CA LEU A 505 -18.93 -13.91 3.38
C LEU A 505 -19.11 -13.75 1.87
N PHE A 506 -18.66 -14.72 1.06
CA PHE A 506 -18.65 -14.58 -0.39
C PHE A 506 -20.06 -14.50 -1.01
N PRO A 507 -21.05 -15.34 -0.64
CA PRO A 507 -22.44 -15.15 -1.05
C PRO A 507 -22.98 -13.74 -0.75
N ARG A 508 -22.69 -13.20 0.44
CA ARG A 508 -23.12 -11.85 0.85
C ARG A 508 -22.47 -10.75 0.01
N ILE A 509 -21.19 -10.88 -0.36
CA ILE A 509 -20.54 -9.97 -1.33
C ILE A 509 -21.31 -9.97 -2.65
N LYS A 510 -21.75 -11.15 -3.13
CA LYS A 510 -22.50 -11.28 -4.38
C LYS A 510 -23.89 -10.64 -4.30
N GLU A 511 -24.64 -10.93 -3.24
CA GLU A 511 -25.94 -10.29 -2.94
C GLU A 511 -25.80 -8.76 -2.80
N ASN A 512 -24.71 -8.29 -2.21
CA ASN A 512 -24.38 -6.88 -2.08
C ASN A 512 -23.80 -6.29 -3.39
N GLY A 513 -24.46 -6.56 -4.51
CA GLY A 513 -24.25 -5.90 -5.81
C GLY A 513 -23.03 -6.34 -6.61
N PHE A 514 -22.56 -7.58 -6.43
CA PHE A 514 -21.60 -8.26 -7.28
C PHE A 514 -22.11 -9.67 -7.68
N PRO A 515 -23.35 -9.81 -8.22
CA PRO A 515 -24.06 -11.09 -8.34
C PRO A 515 -23.33 -12.13 -9.21
N ASN A 516 -22.52 -11.68 -10.16
CA ASN A 516 -21.78 -12.53 -11.10
C ASN A 516 -20.33 -12.81 -10.66
N ALA A 517 -19.89 -12.28 -9.50
CA ALA A 517 -18.49 -12.37 -9.12
C ALA A 517 -17.99 -13.80 -8.91
N HIS A 518 -16.71 -14.01 -9.23
CA HIS A 518 -16.00 -15.28 -9.08
C HIS A 518 -14.55 -15.06 -8.63
N LEU A 519 -13.97 -16.13 -8.07
CA LEU A 519 -12.66 -16.14 -7.40
C LEU A 519 -11.48 -16.31 -8.36
N TYR A 520 -11.74 -16.25 -9.67
CA TYR A 520 -10.79 -16.55 -10.74
C TYR A 520 -10.66 -15.38 -11.73
N PRO A 521 -10.28 -14.18 -11.27
CA PRO A 521 -10.03 -13.05 -12.16
C PRO A 521 -8.87 -13.34 -13.12
N VAL A 522 -9.02 -12.87 -14.37
CA VAL A 522 -8.01 -12.98 -15.42
C VAL A 522 -7.82 -11.60 -16.04
N MET A 523 -6.60 -11.24 -16.43
CA MET A 523 -6.31 -10.04 -17.22
C MET A 523 -5.63 -10.46 -18.51
N ALA A 524 -6.22 -10.09 -19.66
CA ALA A 524 -5.83 -10.56 -21.00
C ALA A 524 -4.65 -9.78 -21.61
#